data_AF-A0A803YFX5-F1
#
_entry.id   AF-A0A803YFX5-F1
#
_cell.length_a   1.000
_cell.length_b   1.000
_cell.length_c   1.000
_cell.angle_alpha   90.00
_cell.angle_beta   90.00
_cell.angle_gamma   90.00
#
_symmetry.space_group_name_H-M   'P 1'
#
loop_
_entity.id
_entity.type
_entity.pdbx_description
1 polymer ?
#
loop_
_entity_poly.entity_id
_entity_poly.type
_entity_poly.pdbx_seq_one_letter_code
_entity_poly.pdbx_strand_id
1 'polypeptide(L)'
;KRKQYYINKAIRNSDLIPKAKGRKSLQRLENTRYLMSLLERDECGNNEAELAHSATPSIFTEACNNETYVEIWNDFMNRSGEEQERVLLYLEEEARKKHKRKLPLKNKEKWKEHPAYTPKECFQRISRRLRSTLKRSRIPMCLEEELLTFFSVTPHSVYTALMDNSFERLLLHALCQYMDLVSASSDIEGKRQMKVSNKHHVFLPPELLLSDYLEQLS
;
A
#
# COMPACT_ATOMS: atom_id res chain seq x y z
N LYS A 1 39.99 14.58 45.20
CA LYS A 1 38.83 15.46 45.55
C LYS A 1 38.23 16.23 44.35
N ARG A 2 39.01 16.80 43.42
CA ARG A 2 38.47 17.51 42.22
C ARG A 2 37.66 16.62 41.26
N LYS A 3 38.07 15.38 40.97
CA LYS A 3 37.33 14.47 40.07
C LYS A 3 35.90 14.15 40.58
N GLN A 4 35.73 13.92 41.88
CA GLN A 4 34.43 13.61 42.47
C GLN A 4 33.46 14.81 42.41
N TYR A 5 33.97 16.03 42.52
CA TYR A 5 33.18 17.26 42.39
C TYR A 5 32.54 17.38 41.00
N TYR A 6 33.25 17.02 39.94
CA TYR A 6 32.70 17.05 38.58
C TYR A 6 31.75 15.88 38.28
N ILE A 7 31.97 14.72 38.89
CA ILE A 7 31.05 13.57 38.77
C ILE A 7 29.70 13.88 39.44
N ASN A 8 29.72 14.52 40.62
CA ASN A 8 28.49 14.91 41.32
C ASN A 8 27.77 16.11 40.66
N LYS A 9 28.46 16.88 39.81
CA LYS A 9 27.90 18.00 39.04
C LYS A 9 27.45 17.59 37.63
N ALA A 10 27.78 16.39 37.18
CA ALA A 10 27.34 15.85 35.91
C ALA A 10 25.87 15.40 36.03
N ILE A 11 24.98 16.12 35.34
CA ILE A 11 23.58 15.73 35.20
C ILE A 11 23.56 14.39 34.45
N ARG A 12 22.99 13.35 35.06
CA ARG A 12 22.85 12.05 34.39
C ARG A 12 21.86 12.23 33.24
N ASN A 13 22.07 11.55 32.12
CA ASN A 13 21.12 11.61 30.99
C ASN A 13 19.68 11.19 31.39
N SER A 14 19.51 10.44 32.48
CA SER A 14 18.23 10.11 33.10
C SER A 14 17.49 11.32 33.69
N ASP A 15 18.23 12.34 34.12
CA ASP A 15 17.69 13.52 34.82
C ASP A 15 17.34 14.65 33.83
N LEU A 16 17.77 14.50 32.57
CA LEU A 16 17.39 15.39 31.47
C LEU A 16 16.04 14.94 30.92
N ILE A 17 14.96 15.66 31.27
CA ILE A 17 13.67 15.49 30.60
C ILE A 17 13.89 15.79 29.11
N PRO A 18 13.75 14.81 28.20
CA PRO A 18 14.02 15.03 26.79
C PRO A 18 13.06 16.09 26.24
N LYS A 19 13.59 17.28 25.95
CA LYS A 19 12.81 18.31 25.27
C LYS A 19 12.49 17.82 23.86
N ALA A 20 11.22 17.71 23.55
CA ALA A 20 10.77 17.26 22.24
C ALA A 20 11.33 18.17 21.13
N LYS A 21 12.14 17.61 20.23
CA LYS A 21 12.62 18.32 19.03
C LYS A 21 11.72 17.98 17.85
N GLY A 22 10.85 18.93 17.48
CA GLY A 22 9.96 18.83 16.32
C GLY A 22 8.60 18.16 16.60
N ARG A 23 7.67 18.32 15.64
CA ARG A 23 6.24 18.00 15.78
C ARG A 23 5.95 16.55 16.19
N LYS A 24 6.65 15.58 15.58
CA LYS A 24 6.48 14.14 15.88
C LYS A 24 7.05 13.77 17.27
N SER A 25 8.07 14.48 17.74
CA SER A 25 8.60 14.27 19.09
C SER A 25 7.65 14.87 20.14
N LEU A 26 7.02 16.00 19.82
CA LEU A 26 6.09 16.69 20.70
C LEU A 26 4.81 15.87 20.90
N GLN A 27 4.26 15.35 19.80
CA GLN A 27 3.11 14.44 19.86
C GLN A 27 3.38 13.19 20.71
N ARG A 28 4.60 12.61 20.63
CA ARG A 28 4.97 11.45 21.45
C ARG A 28 5.02 11.80 22.93
N LEU A 29 5.59 12.95 23.28
CA LEU A 29 5.62 13.44 24.65
C LEU A 29 4.22 13.72 25.20
N GLU A 30 3.34 14.32 24.41
CA GLU A 30 1.94 14.56 24.77
C GLU A 30 1.17 13.25 24.97
N ASN A 31 1.33 12.28 24.07
CA ASN A 31 0.73 10.96 24.22
C ASN A 31 1.20 10.26 25.50
N THR A 32 2.50 10.29 25.81
CA THR A 32 3.03 9.71 27.06
C THR A 32 2.45 10.38 28.30
N ARG A 33 2.35 11.72 28.32
CA ARG A 33 1.71 12.44 29.43
C ARG A 33 0.24 12.10 29.59
N TYR A 34 -0.48 11.99 28.48
CA TYR A 34 -1.88 11.59 28.49
C TYR A 34 -2.06 10.20 29.09
N LEU A 35 -1.26 9.22 28.67
CA LEU A 35 -1.29 7.86 29.24
C LEU A 35 -0.98 7.84 30.74
N MET A 36 0.02 8.59 31.20
CA MET A 36 0.31 8.73 32.63
C MET A 36 -0.87 9.33 33.39
N SER A 37 -1.54 10.36 32.84
CA SER A 37 -2.70 10.99 33.50
C SER A 37 -3.92 10.07 33.61
N LEU A 38 -4.05 9.08 32.71
CA LEU A 38 -5.09 8.06 32.80
C LEU A 38 -4.78 7.06 33.92
N LEU A 39 -3.52 6.65 34.06
CA LEU A 39 -3.07 5.77 35.14
C LEU A 39 -3.20 6.45 36.51
N GLU A 40 -2.92 7.75 36.62
CA GLU A 40 -3.09 8.51 37.87
C GLU A 40 -4.57 8.63 38.30
N ARG A 41 -5.53 8.48 37.39
CA ARG A 41 -6.97 8.45 37.74
C ARG A 41 -7.45 7.10 38.27
N ASP A 42 -6.71 6.03 38.00
CA ASP A 42 -7.08 4.67 38.41
C ASP A 42 -6.71 4.38 39.88
N GLU A 43 -5.84 5.20 40.49
CA GLU A 43 -5.33 5.02 41.85
C GLU A 43 -6.24 5.63 42.95
N CYS A 44 -7.42 6.17 42.62
CA CYS A 44 -8.36 6.71 43.60
C CYS A 44 -9.76 6.13 43.43
N GLY A 45 -9.98 4.93 43.98
CA GLY A 45 -11.31 4.32 44.02
C GLY A 45 -11.33 2.87 44.45
N ASN A 46 -10.94 2.57 45.68
CA ASN A 46 -11.37 1.33 46.32
C ASN A 46 -12.89 1.41 46.54
N ASN A 47 -13.67 0.79 45.65
CA ASN A 47 -15.03 0.32 45.92
C ASN A 47 -15.33 -0.84 44.96
N GLU A 48 -15.57 -2.02 45.53
CA GLU A 48 -16.22 -3.14 44.87
C GLU A 48 -17.47 -2.67 44.11
N ALA A 49 -17.41 -2.62 42.78
CA ALA A 49 -18.55 -2.74 41.85
C ALA A 49 -18.11 -2.34 40.44
N GLU A 50 -17.14 -3.04 39.86
CA GLU A 50 -17.08 -3.12 38.41
C GLU A 50 -17.19 -4.59 38.05
N LEU A 51 -18.43 -4.99 37.72
CA LEU A 51 -18.67 -6.05 36.76
C LEU A 51 -17.62 -5.89 35.67
N ALA A 52 -16.61 -6.76 35.68
CA ALA A 52 -15.69 -6.87 34.57
C ALA A 52 -16.56 -7.16 33.36
N HIS A 53 -16.85 -6.12 32.58
CA HIS A 53 -17.31 -6.28 31.22
C HIS A 53 -16.15 -6.98 30.53
N SER A 54 -16.17 -8.31 30.56
CA SER A 54 -15.20 -9.14 29.88
C SER A 54 -15.15 -8.61 28.47
N ALA A 55 -13.98 -8.08 28.07
CA ALA A 55 -13.80 -7.57 26.73
C ALA A 55 -14.32 -8.62 25.75
N THR A 56 -15.09 -8.19 24.75
CA THR A 56 -15.58 -9.10 23.71
C THR A 56 -14.39 -9.91 23.20
N PRO A 57 -14.48 -11.25 23.17
CA PRO A 57 -13.35 -12.10 22.82
C PRO A 57 -12.75 -11.61 21.50
N SER A 58 -11.43 -11.45 21.47
CA SER A 58 -10.73 -11.11 20.24
C SER A 58 -11.02 -12.15 19.17
N ILE A 59 -10.93 -11.79 17.89
CA ILE A 59 -11.06 -12.73 16.78
C ILE A 59 -10.13 -13.95 16.98
N PHE A 60 -8.95 -13.74 17.57
CA PHE A 60 -8.04 -14.83 17.92
C PHE A 60 -8.55 -15.71 19.06
N THR A 61 -9.19 -15.12 20.07
CA THR A 61 -9.82 -15.86 21.18
C THR A 61 -10.98 -16.71 20.67
N GLU A 62 -11.80 -16.16 19.78
CA GLU A 62 -12.90 -16.88 19.16
C GLU A 62 -12.40 -18.01 18.25
N ALA A 63 -11.37 -17.75 17.44
CA ALA A 63 -10.78 -18.75 16.55
C ALA A 63 -10.15 -19.93 17.32
N CYS A 64 -9.46 -19.66 18.44
CA CYS A 64 -8.86 -20.70 19.28
C CYS A 64 -9.90 -21.51 20.09
N ASN A 65 -11.08 -20.95 20.33
CA ASN A 65 -12.17 -21.63 21.02
C ASN A 65 -13.13 -22.35 20.05
N ASN A 66 -12.95 -22.17 18.75
CA ASN A 66 -13.77 -22.81 17.73
C ASN A 66 -13.31 -24.26 17.53
N GLU A 67 -14.12 -25.21 17.99
CA GLU A 67 -13.83 -26.65 17.91
C GLU A 67 -13.47 -27.09 16.49
N THR A 68 -14.20 -26.61 15.48
CA THR A 68 -13.94 -26.97 14.09
C THR A 68 -12.59 -26.47 13.57
N TYR A 69 -12.19 -25.25 13.92
CA TYR A 69 -10.87 -24.73 13.52
C TYR A 69 -9.73 -25.45 14.25
N VAL A 70 -9.92 -25.74 15.53
CA VAL A 70 -8.95 -26.49 16.32
C VAL A 70 -8.79 -27.92 15.79
N GLU A 71 -9.88 -28.58 15.40
CA GLU A 71 -9.84 -29.91 14.76
C GLU A 71 -9.07 -29.91 13.44
N ILE A 72 -9.38 -28.96 12.54
CA ILE A 72 -8.67 -28.83 11.25
C ILE A 72 -7.19 -28.53 11.48
N TRP A 73 -6.87 -27.66 12.45
CA TRP A 73 -5.50 -27.34 12.81
C TRP A 73 -4.76 -28.55 13.35
N ASN A 74 -5.38 -29.33 14.24
CA ASN A 74 -4.79 -30.55 14.79
C ASN A 74 -4.58 -31.61 13.71
N ASP A 75 -5.54 -31.80 12.80
CA ASP A 75 -5.38 -32.70 11.65
C ASP A 75 -4.20 -32.29 10.77
N PHE A 76 -4.03 -30.99 10.50
CA PHE A 76 -2.88 -30.49 9.75
C PHE A 76 -1.55 -30.70 10.48
N MET A 77 -1.49 -30.36 11.77
CA MET A 77 -0.27 -30.46 12.58
C MET A 77 0.19 -31.91 12.78
N ASN A 78 -0.74 -32.86 12.78
CA ASN A 78 -0.43 -34.29 12.93
C ASN A 78 -0.03 -35.01 11.63
N ARG A 79 -0.04 -34.32 10.48
CA ARG A 79 0.44 -34.85 9.20
C ARG A 79 1.96 -34.84 9.11
N SER A 80 2.51 -35.68 8.24
CA SER A 80 3.94 -35.63 7.90
C SER A 80 4.29 -34.31 7.19
N GLY A 81 5.55 -33.86 7.26
CA GLY A 81 5.97 -32.61 6.62
C GLY A 81 5.72 -32.57 5.12
N GLU A 82 5.89 -33.69 4.41
CA GLU A 82 5.59 -33.81 2.98
C GLU A 82 4.08 -33.68 2.68
N GLU A 83 3.23 -34.14 3.59
CA GLU A 83 1.78 -34.00 3.47
C GLU A 83 1.32 -32.58 3.78
N GLN A 84 1.94 -31.93 4.77
CA GLN A 84 1.70 -30.51 5.06
C GLN A 84 2.00 -29.65 3.83
N GLU A 85 3.14 -29.87 3.18
CA GLU A 85 3.53 -29.15 1.97
C GLU A 85 2.52 -29.38 0.83
N ARG A 86 2.06 -30.62 0.62
CA ARG A 86 1.01 -30.94 -0.36
C ARG A 86 -0.30 -30.20 -0.08
N VAL A 87 -0.71 -30.13 1.18
CA VAL A 87 -1.94 -29.41 1.59
C VAL A 87 -1.78 -27.91 1.36
N LEU A 88 -0.63 -27.32 1.70
CA LEU A 88 -0.36 -25.90 1.48
C LEU A 88 -0.39 -25.53 -0.02
N LEU A 89 0.28 -26.33 -0.87
CA LEU A 89 0.27 -26.13 -2.32
C LEU A 89 -1.15 -26.19 -2.89
N TYR A 90 -1.95 -27.17 -2.45
CA TYR A 90 -3.36 -27.28 -2.87
C TYR A 90 -4.18 -26.05 -2.46
N LEU A 91 -4.03 -25.57 -1.23
CA LEU A 91 -4.73 -24.38 -0.74
C LEU A 91 -4.31 -23.11 -1.50
N GLU A 92 -3.02 -22.97 -1.83
CA GLU A 92 -2.51 -21.87 -2.65
C GLU A 92 -3.11 -21.90 -4.08
N GLU A 93 -3.16 -23.07 -4.71
CA GLU A 93 -3.81 -23.23 -6.02
C GLU A 93 -5.30 -22.90 -5.98
N GLU A 94 -6.02 -23.37 -4.96
CA GLU A 94 -7.44 -23.08 -4.78
C GLU A 94 -7.69 -21.59 -4.51
N ALA A 95 -6.83 -20.92 -3.74
CA ALA A 95 -6.90 -19.48 -3.54
C ALA A 95 -6.70 -18.73 -4.87
N ARG A 96 -5.72 -19.14 -5.69
CA ARG A 96 -5.49 -18.58 -7.02
C ARG A 96 -6.70 -18.80 -7.96
N LYS A 97 -7.35 -19.98 -7.92
CA LYS A 97 -8.57 -20.25 -8.68
C LYS A 97 -9.75 -19.40 -8.20
N LYS A 98 -9.93 -19.21 -6.89
CA LYS A 98 -10.97 -18.33 -6.33
C LYS A 98 -10.73 -16.86 -6.72
N HIS A 99 -9.49 -16.39 -6.73
CA HIS A 99 -9.15 -15.07 -7.26
C HIS A 99 -9.47 -14.95 -8.75
N LYS A 100 -9.18 -15.97 -9.57
CA LYS A 100 -9.55 -16.02 -10.98
C LYS A 100 -11.06 -16.07 -11.23
N ARG A 101 -11.84 -16.68 -10.32
CA ARG A 101 -13.32 -16.70 -10.38
C ARG A 101 -13.97 -15.40 -9.89
N LYS A 102 -13.31 -14.65 -9.01
CA LYS A 102 -13.71 -13.29 -8.59
C LYS A 102 -13.31 -12.20 -9.58
N LEU A 103 -12.37 -12.49 -10.48
CA LEU A 103 -12.20 -11.72 -11.71
C LEU A 103 -13.34 -12.10 -12.66
N PRO A 104 -14.06 -11.12 -13.25
CA PRO A 104 -15.19 -11.43 -14.13
C PRO A 104 -14.68 -12.09 -15.41
N LEU A 105 -14.70 -13.42 -15.42
CA LEU A 105 -14.40 -14.26 -16.57
C LEU A 105 -15.70 -14.49 -17.37
N LYS A 106 -16.30 -13.44 -17.95
CA LYS A 106 -17.38 -13.57 -18.93
C LYS A 106 -17.53 -12.32 -19.81
N ASN A 107 -16.88 -12.37 -20.97
CA ASN A 107 -17.39 -12.05 -22.32
C ASN A 107 -16.31 -11.40 -23.18
N LYS A 108 -15.69 -12.19 -24.06
CA LYS A 108 -14.78 -11.72 -25.12
C LYS A 108 -15.46 -10.79 -26.15
N GLU A 109 -16.78 -10.67 -26.12
CA GLU A 109 -17.56 -9.86 -27.07
C GLU A 109 -18.05 -8.52 -26.49
N LYS A 110 -18.04 -8.34 -25.16
CA LYS A 110 -18.42 -7.07 -24.51
C LYS A 110 -17.28 -6.06 -24.38
N TRP A 111 -16.07 -6.39 -24.84
CA TRP A 111 -14.90 -5.50 -24.74
C TRP A 111 -15.07 -4.20 -25.54
N LYS A 112 -16.03 -4.16 -26.47
CA LYS A 112 -16.41 -2.95 -27.22
C LYS A 112 -17.48 -2.10 -26.55
N GLU A 113 -18.20 -2.63 -25.55
CA GLU A 113 -19.35 -1.97 -24.93
C GLU A 113 -19.23 -2.02 -23.40
N HIS A 114 -18.68 -0.93 -22.83
CA HIS A 114 -18.67 -0.49 -21.42
C HIS A 114 -17.43 -0.76 -20.52
N PRO A 115 -17.00 0.24 -19.72
CA PRO A 115 -16.47 1.54 -20.19
C PRO A 115 -15.33 2.05 -19.27
N ALA A 116 -14.22 2.51 -19.84
CA ALA A 116 -13.43 3.55 -19.18
C ALA A 116 -12.52 4.22 -20.22
N TYR A 117 -13.20 4.80 -21.22
CA TYR A 117 -12.59 5.73 -22.17
C TYR A 117 -13.00 7.17 -21.89
N THR A 118 -14.05 7.38 -21.09
CA THR A 118 -14.36 8.74 -20.64
C THR A 118 -13.17 9.28 -19.85
N PRO A 119 -12.72 10.51 -20.11
CA PRO A 119 -11.53 11.06 -19.46
C PRO A 119 -11.61 11.04 -17.92
N LYS A 120 -12.83 11.17 -17.38
CA LYS A 120 -13.11 11.07 -15.94
C LYS A 120 -12.82 9.67 -15.38
N GLU A 121 -13.25 8.61 -16.05
CA GLU A 121 -13.00 7.24 -15.60
C GLU A 121 -11.51 6.88 -15.71
N CYS A 122 -10.85 7.29 -16.81
CA CYS A 122 -9.40 7.17 -16.98
C CYS A 122 -8.65 7.84 -15.81
N PHE A 123 -9.06 9.05 -15.43
CA PHE A 123 -8.47 9.75 -14.30
C PHE A 123 -8.73 9.04 -12.96
N GLN A 124 -9.91 8.45 -12.76
CA GLN A 124 -10.22 7.71 -11.53
C GLN A 124 -9.38 6.44 -11.36
N ARG A 125 -8.90 5.82 -12.46
CA ARG A 125 -7.93 4.70 -12.39
C ARG A 125 -6.63 5.09 -11.73
N ILE A 126 -6.21 6.34 -11.88
CA ILE A 126 -5.01 6.86 -11.24
C ILE A 126 -5.19 6.79 -9.73
N SER A 127 -4.21 6.21 -9.04
CA SER A 127 -4.25 6.07 -7.59
C SER A 127 -4.48 7.43 -6.91
N ARG A 128 -5.25 7.43 -5.81
CA ARG A 128 -5.66 8.66 -5.11
C ARG A 128 -4.47 9.57 -4.77
N ARG A 129 -3.34 8.97 -4.39
CA ARG A 129 -2.10 9.69 -4.07
C ARG A 129 -1.50 10.37 -5.28
N LEU A 130 -1.45 9.69 -6.43
CA LEU A 130 -0.91 10.26 -7.67
C LEU A 130 -1.78 11.40 -8.20
N ARG A 131 -3.11 11.27 -8.12
CA ARG A 131 -4.03 12.35 -8.52
C ARG A 131 -3.79 13.66 -7.75
N SER A 132 -3.49 13.59 -6.45
CA SER A 132 -3.16 14.79 -5.68
C SER A 132 -1.85 15.44 -6.11
N THR A 133 -0.89 14.64 -6.60
CA THR A 133 0.38 15.14 -7.14
C THR A 133 0.17 15.80 -8.50
N LEU A 134 -0.60 15.17 -9.39
CA LEU A 134 -0.88 15.68 -10.74
C LEU A 134 -1.56 17.05 -10.74
N LYS A 135 -2.47 17.31 -9.79
CA LYS A 135 -3.12 18.64 -9.67
C LYS A 135 -2.14 19.80 -9.40
N ARG A 136 -0.91 19.52 -9.00
CA ARG A 136 0.11 20.52 -8.65
C ARG A 136 1.30 20.49 -9.60
N SER A 137 1.25 19.67 -10.65
CA SER A 137 2.42 19.33 -11.45
C SER A 137 2.08 19.24 -12.92
N ARG A 138 2.93 19.82 -13.77
CA ARG A 138 2.81 19.66 -15.22
C ARG A 138 3.36 18.29 -15.62
N ILE A 139 2.62 17.59 -16.47
CA ILE A 139 3.08 16.35 -17.09
C ILE A 139 3.89 16.74 -18.35
N PRO A 140 5.09 16.17 -18.56
CA PRO A 140 5.81 16.34 -19.81
C PRO A 140 5.02 15.72 -20.97
N MET A 141 4.53 16.54 -21.90
CA MET A 141 3.71 16.10 -23.04
C MET A 141 4.40 15.01 -23.87
N CYS A 142 5.73 15.10 -24.03
CA CYS A 142 6.50 14.16 -24.84
C CYS A 142 6.36 12.70 -24.39
N LEU A 143 6.27 12.45 -23.07
CA LEU A 143 6.17 11.08 -22.54
C LEU A 143 4.80 10.43 -22.84
N GLU A 144 3.76 11.25 -22.85
CA GLU A 144 2.39 10.80 -23.11
C GLU A 144 2.23 10.41 -24.58
N GLU A 145 2.69 11.26 -25.50
CA GLU A 145 2.65 10.99 -26.95
C GLU A 145 3.49 9.78 -27.34
N GLU A 146 4.66 9.61 -26.72
CA GLU A 146 5.56 8.50 -27.00
C GLU A 146 4.92 7.14 -26.65
N LEU A 147 4.30 7.03 -25.46
CA LEU A 147 3.59 5.82 -25.06
C LEU A 147 2.38 5.54 -25.97
N LEU A 148 1.62 6.57 -26.30
CA LEU A 148 0.46 6.45 -27.17
C LEU A 148 0.88 5.94 -28.56
N THR A 149 1.92 6.52 -29.15
CA THR A 149 2.44 6.11 -30.45
C THR A 149 2.99 4.68 -30.40
N PHE A 150 3.78 4.34 -29.38
CA PHE A 150 4.40 3.03 -29.23
C PHE A 150 3.34 1.91 -29.15
N PHE A 151 2.37 2.01 -28.24
CA PHE A 151 1.38 0.95 -28.05
C PHE A 151 0.32 0.92 -29.14
N SER A 152 0.12 2.01 -29.89
CA SER A 152 -0.74 2.02 -31.08
C SER A 152 -0.16 1.18 -32.22
N VAL A 153 1.17 1.14 -32.38
CA VAL A 153 1.83 0.34 -33.40
C VAL A 153 2.08 -1.09 -32.91
N THR A 154 2.56 -1.25 -31.69
CA THR A 154 2.96 -2.54 -31.12
C THR A 154 2.31 -2.78 -29.75
N PRO A 155 1.03 -3.20 -29.70
CA PRO A 155 0.31 -3.35 -28.43
C PRO A 155 0.87 -4.45 -27.51
N HIS A 156 1.62 -5.42 -28.04
CA HIS A 156 2.16 -6.55 -27.27
C HIS A 156 3.61 -6.35 -26.81
N SER A 157 4.28 -5.29 -27.26
CA SER A 157 5.68 -5.04 -26.90
C SER A 157 5.80 -4.42 -25.51
N VAL A 158 7.00 -4.51 -24.94
CA VAL A 158 7.33 -3.87 -23.66
C VAL A 158 8.10 -2.59 -23.97
N TYR A 159 7.59 -1.45 -23.49
CA TYR A 159 8.31 -0.19 -23.53
C TYR A 159 9.30 -0.14 -22.36
N THR A 160 10.55 0.22 -22.64
CA THR A 160 11.61 0.31 -21.64
C THR A 160 12.28 1.66 -21.69
N ALA A 161 12.35 2.36 -20.56
CA ALA A 161 13.05 3.64 -20.43
C ALA A 161 13.95 3.66 -19.21
N LEU A 162 15.14 4.23 -19.34
CA LEU A 162 16.02 4.53 -18.20
C LEU A 162 15.61 5.89 -17.64
N MET A 163 15.27 5.93 -16.35
CA MET A 163 14.78 7.14 -15.70
C MET A 163 15.37 7.22 -14.30
N ASP A 164 16.37 8.08 -14.10
CA ASP A 164 17.03 8.24 -12.80
C ASP A 164 16.23 9.15 -11.85
N ASN A 165 15.40 10.04 -12.40
CA ASN A 165 14.52 10.92 -11.64
C ASN A 165 13.30 10.18 -11.07
N SER A 166 13.16 10.17 -9.74
CA SER A 166 12.02 9.54 -9.06
C SER A 166 10.68 10.19 -9.37
N PHE A 167 10.68 11.49 -9.65
CA PHE A 167 9.47 12.23 -10.00
C PHE A 167 8.97 11.86 -11.40
N GLU A 168 9.86 11.78 -12.38
CA GLU A 168 9.48 11.36 -13.74
C GLU A 168 8.96 9.91 -13.76
N ARG A 169 9.58 9.00 -12.99
CA ARG A 169 9.06 7.64 -12.80
C ARG A 169 7.65 7.63 -12.20
N LEU A 170 7.38 8.55 -11.27
CA LEU A 170 6.07 8.71 -10.66
C LEU A 170 5.03 9.21 -11.68
N LEU A 171 5.40 10.17 -12.52
CA LEU A 171 4.54 10.69 -13.59
C LEU A 171 4.27 9.61 -14.64
N LEU A 172 5.29 8.84 -15.04
CA LEU A 172 5.13 7.73 -15.97
C LEU A 172 4.17 6.68 -15.41
N HIS A 173 4.26 6.34 -14.12
CA HIS A 173 3.30 5.45 -13.46
C HIS A 173 1.87 6.00 -13.51
N ALA A 174 1.69 7.30 -13.34
CA ALA A 174 0.37 7.93 -13.41
C ALA A 174 -0.20 7.90 -14.84
N LEU A 175 0.62 8.20 -15.85
CA LEU A 175 0.27 8.09 -17.27
C LEU A 175 -0.13 6.66 -17.64
N CYS A 176 0.66 5.67 -17.20
CA CYS A 176 0.34 4.26 -17.44
C CYS A 176 -1.01 3.88 -16.82
N GLN A 177 -1.30 4.32 -15.59
CA GLN A 177 -2.60 4.05 -14.96
C GLN A 177 -3.77 4.70 -15.71
N TYR A 178 -3.55 5.91 -16.25
CA TYR A 178 -4.54 6.61 -17.05
C TYR A 178 -4.86 5.87 -18.37
N MET A 179 -3.81 5.44 -19.07
CA MET A 179 -3.89 4.66 -20.33
C MET A 179 -4.20 3.16 -20.13
N ASP A 180 -4.49 2.74 -18.90
CA ASP A 180 -4.76 1.35 -18.53
C ASP A 180 -3.60 0.36 -18.79
N LEU A 181 -2.37 0.86 -18.82
CA LEU A 181 -1.12 0.11 -18.95
C LEU A 181 -0.54 -0.33 -17.59
N VAL A 182 0.28 -1.38 -17.61
CA VAL A 182 1.01 -1.87 -16.44
C VAL A 182 2.42 -1.31 -16.48
N SER A 183 2.89 -0.76 -15.36
CA SER A 183 4.24 -0.21 -15.24
C SER A 183 4.96 -0.76 -14.02
N ALA A 184 6.25 -1.03 -14.16
CA ALA A 184 7.14 -1.54 -13.12
C ALA A 184 8.49 -0.82 -13.16
N SER A 185 9.08 -0.56 -12.00
CA SER A 185 10.43 -0.02 -11.89
C SER A 185 11.38 -1.10 -11.36
N SER A 186 12.52 -1.28 -12.01
CA SER A 186 13.59 -2.19 -11.62
C SER A 186 14.93 -1.47 -11.59
N ASP A 187 15.88 -1.98 -10.82
CA ASP A 187 17.26 -1.51 -10.82
C ASP A 187 18.08 -2.37 -11.78
N ILE A 188 18.83 -1.74 -12.68
CA ILE A 188 19.73 -2.40 -13.61
C ILE A 188 21.04 -1.61 -13.59
N GLU A 189 22.11 -2.25 -13.13
CA GLU A 189 23.46 -1.67 -13.08
C GLU A 189 23.53 -0.32 -12.31
N GLY A 190 22.70 -0.17 -11.26
CA GLY A 190 22.63 1.05 -10.46
C GLY A 190 21.81 2.17 -11.09
N LYS A 191 21.22 1.94 -12.26
CA LYS A 191 20.28 2.84 -12.93
C LYS A 191 18.86 2.31 -12.81
N ARG A 192 17.90 3.22 -12.66
CA ARG A 192 16.49 2.85 -12.56
C ARG A 192 15.88 2.70 -13.96
N GLN A 193 15.42 1.49 -14.27
CA GLN A 193 14.68 1.20 -15.50
C GLN A 193 13.18 1.14 -15.21
N MET A 194 12.39 1.75 -16.08
CA MET A 194 10.94 1.59 -16.14
C MET A 194 10.59 0.63 -17.26
N LYS A 195 9.70 -0.32 -16.97
CA LYS A 195 9.10 -1.24 -17.93
C LYS A 195 7.60 -1.00 -17.96
N VAL A 196 7.05 -0.81 -19.16
CA VAL A 196 5.63 -0.61 -19.37
C VAL A 196 5.13 -1.66 -20.35
N SER A 197 4.01 -2.30 -20.04
CA SER A 197 3.38 -3.30 -20.89
C SER A 197 1.87 -3.11 -20.93
N ASN A 198 1.27 -3.47 -22.05
CA ASN A 198 -0.18 -3.58 -22.15
C ASN A 198 -0.63 -4.93 -21.57
N LYS A 199 -1.61 -4.90 -20.68
CA LYS A 199 -2.24 -6.11 -20.13
C LYS A 199 -3.28 -6.72 -21.07
N HIS A 200 -3.67 -5.98 -22.11
CA HIS A 200 -4.69 -6.37 -23.08
C HIS A 200 -4.06 -6.75 -24.43
N HIS A 201 -4.78 -7.53 -25.25
CA HIS A 201 -4.36 -7.90 -26.60
C HIS A 201 -4.41 -6.73 -27.60
N VAL A 202 -5.19 -5.71 -27.29
CA VAL A 202 -5.37 -4.51 -28.12
C VAL A 202 -5.08 -3.32 -27.22
N PHE A 203 -4.36 -2.33 -27.75
CA PHE A 203 -4.23 -1.04 -27.12
C PHE A 203 -5.38 -0.16 -27.58
N LEU A 204 -6.06 0.45 -26.62
CA LEU A 204 -7.17 1.34 -26.87
C LEU A 204 -6.78 2.68 -26.19
N PRO A 205 -6.49 3.74 -26.97
CA PRO A 205 -6.03 5.02 -26.42
C PRO A 205 -7.18 5.79 -25.76
N PRO A 206 -6.94 6.53 -24.66
CA PRO A 206 -7.94 7.39 -24.04
C PRO A 206 -8.55 8.39 -25.04
N GLU A 207 -9.83 8.77 -24.86
CA GLU A 207 -10.48 9.78 -25.71
C GLU A 207 -9.82 11.16 -25.62
N LEU A 208 -9.25 11.47 -24.45
CA LEU A 208 -8.56 12.72 -24.16
C LEU A 208 -7.25 12.41 -23.46
N LEU A 209 -6.18 13.12 -23.82
CA LEU A 209 -4.89 13.01 -23.15
C LEU A 209 -5.00 13.47 -21.69
N LEU A 210 -4.15 12.92 -20.84
CA LEU A 210 -4.08 13.29 -19.43
C LEU A 210 -3.63 14.76 -19.28
N SER A 211 -2.69 15.22 -20.12
CA SER A 211 -2.31 16.64 -20.21
C SER A 211 -3.54 17.53 -20.36
N ASP A 212 -4.33 17.28 -21.40
CA ASP A 212 -5.46 18.11 -21.80
C ASP A 212 -6.59 18.01 -20.77
N TYR A 213 -6.80 16.81 -20.21
CA TYR A 213 -7.77 16.61 -19.14
C TYR A 213 -7.42 17.39 -17.87
N LEU A 214 -6.13 17.49 -17.53
CA LEU A 214 -5.69 18.27 -16.37
C LEU A 214 -5.79 19.77 -16.61
N GLU A 215 -5.59 20.24 -17.84
CA GLU A 215 -5.80 21.65 -18.21
C GLU A 215 -7.27 22.04 -18.05
N GLN A 216 -8.22 21.17 -18.42
CA GLN A 216 -9.66 21.41 -18.21
C GLN A 216 -10.09 21.44 -16.74
N LEU A 217 -9.27 20.88 -15.83
CA LEU A 217 -9.53 20.86 -14.39
C LEU A 217 -8.87 22.02 -13.62
N SER A 218 -8.02 22.79 -14.28
CA SER A 218 -7.29 23.94 -13.70
C SER A 218 -8.09 25.23 -13.82
#